data_AF-A0A067QYJ8-F1
#
_entry.id   AF-A0A067QYJ8-F1
#
_cell.length_a   1.000
_cell.length_b   1.000
_cell.length_c   1.000
_cell.angle_alpha   90.00
_cell.angle_beta   90.00
_cell.angle_gamma   90.00
#
_symmetry.space_group_name_H-M   'P 1'
#
loop_
_entity.id
_entity.type
_entity.pdbx_description
1 polymer ?
#
loop_
_entity_poly.entity_id
_entity_poly.type
_entity_poly.pdbx_seq_one_letter_code
_entity_poly.pdbx_strand_id
1 'polypeptide(L)'
;MDDMKDKSIHFTAQKLTEEIKNMPAYMKFYSGIQKIVSSTCVNKYEFKETLLQAIKQAGIETQLRNTVFHWVRSHNNYDSINGSSIKEPLAYLRKAQMQWEKRIHKSLNSMCNEIGVPLARFRLASEKDDLEEKWTELSTYDVDLSQYRPVYAPKDFLEVLLCIRSPNYRSMYGEGDWDFTQIPLRVKTLTELRCLYVELSRGEPLLGVNPHMPSAVGSHPTLEAERSVLGEKVLASSHAPVAQEFLKRGCPRSLRGRIWAQIMGSCIHPEHVEYFNSLKEQVLQYDLMVDKLILKDVHLTASNDDQYFVFEDVLYQVMLCFSRDTEVLSLFNHSAGNPVHAVLKNKPATVENTVVFPPSGIIPFHGFTMYAAPFCYLYDNPVALYHTFRAFYLRYWFRLHEVSSHEQGLLCLCLLFERLLQRHEPQLWFHFKHINIQP
;
A
#
# COMPACT_ATOMS: atom_id res chain seq x y z
N MET A 1 21.10 20.59 25.07
CA MET A 1 20.17 19.60 24.46
C MET A 1 19.23 20.27 23.47
N ASP A 2 18.67 21.45 23.79
CA ASP A 2 17.82 22.21 22.88
C ASP A 2 18.56 22.75 21.64
N ASP A 3 19.80 23.23 21.79
CA ASP A 3 20.65 23.64 20.63
C ASP A 3 20.92 22.51 19.63
N MET A 4 20.91 21.24 20.07
CA MET A 4 21.08 20.09 19.17
C MET A 4 19.77 19.71 18.47
N LYS A 5 18.63 19.91 19.14
CA LYS A 5 17.29 19.76 18.53
C LYS A 5 17.04 20.84 17.49
N ASP A 6 17.41 22.08 17.75
CA ASP A 6 17.23 23.19 16.79
C ASP A 6 18.12 23.04 15.56
N LYS A 7 19.37 22.59 15.73
CA LYS A 7 20.24 22.22 14.60
C LYS A 7 19.67 21.07 13.77
N SER A 8 19.03 20.10 14.42
CA SER A 8 18.35 18.97 13.75
C SER A 8 17.10 19.42 12.97
N ILE A 9 16.28 20.31 13.54
CA ILE A 9 15.10 20.87 12.87
C ILE A 9 15.51 21.72 11.68
N HIS A 10 16.52 22.59 11.82
CA HIS A 10 17.01 23.42 10.73
C HIS A 10 17.56 22.57 9.57
N PHE A 11 18.37 21.55 9.87
CA PHE A 11 18.87 20.62 8.86
C PHE A 11 17.74 19.88 8.15
N THR A 12 16.75 19.41 8.90
CA THR A 12 15.56 18.73 8.35
C THR A 12 14.77 19.67 7.45
N ALA A 13 14.55 20.92 7.86
CA ALA A 13 13.86 21.93 7.07
C ALA A 13 14.62 22.26 5.77
N GLN A 14 15.94 22.35 5.82
CA GLN A 14 16.77 22.59 4.63
C GLN A 14 16.69 21.41 3.66
N LYS A 15 16.85 20.17 4.15
CA LYS A 15 16.71 18.95 3.35
C LYS A 15 15.32 18.84 2.71
N LEU A 16 14.28 19.05 3.50
CA LEU A 16 12.89 19.07 3.04
C LEU A 16 12.66 20.12 1.96
N THR A 17 13.23 21.31 2.11
CA THR A 17 13.10 22.39 1.11
C THR A 17 13.72 22.00 -0.23
N GLU A 18 14.90 21.38 -0.21
CA GLU A 18 15.55 20.90 -1.43
C GLU A 18 14.79 19.74 -2.07
N GLU A 19 14.28 18.79 -1.29
CA GLU A 19 13.49 17.68 -1.82
C GLU A 19 12.14 18.12 -2.36
N ILE A 20 11.44 19.04 -1.68
CA ILE A 20 10.16 19.58 -2.15
C ILE A 20 10.34 20.26 -3.51
N LYS A 21 11.44 21.00 -3.75
CA LYS A 21 11.71 21.63 -5.06
C LYS A 21 11.79 20.62 -6.21
N ASN A 22 12.20 19.38 -5.92
CA ASN A 22 12.32 18.31 -6.89
C ASN A 22 11.03 17.48 -7.02
N MET A 23 9.99 17.75 -6.21
CA MET A 23 8.71 17.06 -6.33
C MET A 23 7.89 17.58 -7.51
N PRO A 24 7.14 16.71 -8.23
CA PRO A 24 6.23 17.13 -9.30
C PRO A 24 5.21 18.19 -8.85
N ALA A 25 4.77 18.12 -7.59
CA ALA A 25 3.82 19.06 -7.01
C ALA A 25 4.40 20.49 -6.81
N TYR A 26 5.72 20.68 -6.88
CA TYR A 26 6.35 21.98 -6.63
C TYR A 26 5.93 23.05 -7.63
N MET A 27 5.85 22.71 -8.92
CA MET A 27 5.43 23.67 -9.96
C MET A 27 4.00 24.17 -9.72
N LYS A 28 3.09 23.26 -9.32
CA LYS A 28 1.70 23.60 -8.96
C LYS A 28 1.66 24.48 -7.71
N PHE A 29 2.45 24.16 -6.70
CA PHE A 29 2.58 24.95 -5.48
C PHE A 29 3.14 26.36 -5.76
N TYR A 30 4.24 26.46 -6.51
CA TYR A 30 4.91 27.71 -6.84
C TYR A 30 4.02 28.62 -7.69
N SER A 31 3.39 28.08 -8.75
CA SER A 31 2.43 28.84 -9.56
C SER A 31 1.21 29.31 -8.77
N GLY A 32 0.75 28.52 -7.79
CA GLY A 32 -0.29 28.92 -6.85
C GLY A 32 0.12 30.14 -6.02
N ILE A 33 1.33 30.14 -5.47
CA ILE A 33 1.87 31.29 -4.73
C ILE A 33 2.00 32.52 -5.64
N GLN A 34 2.52 32.37 -6.86
CA GLN A 34 2.64 33.48 -7.81
C GLN A 34 1.28 34.15 -8.11
N LYS A 35 0.21 33.36 -8.26
CA LYS A 35 -1.15 33.86 -8.44
C LYS A 35 -1.64 34.66 -7.24
N ILE A 36 -1.38 34.17 -6.01
CA ILE A 36 -1.76 34.89 -4.78
C ILE A 36 -1.00 36.21 -4.65
N VAL A 37 0.32 36.18 -4.87
CA VAL A 37 1.18 37.37 -4.79
C VAL A 37 0.73 38.43 -5.79
N SER A 38 0.20 38.02 -6.95
CA SER A 38 -0.31 38.91 -7.99
C SER A 38 -1.76 39.37 -7.75
N SER A 39 -2.42 38.90 -6.69
CA SER A 39 -3.81 39.22 -6.38
C SER A 39 -3.95 40.52 -5.57
N THR A 40 -5.16 41.07 -5.53
CA THR A 40 -5.49 42.23 -4.70
C THR A 40 -5.46 41.93 -3.20
N CYS A 41 -5.29 40.68 -2.80
CA CYS A 41 -5.27 40.25 -1.39
C CYS A 41 -3.91 40.51 -0.72
N VAL A 42 -2.86 40.79 -1.50
CA VAL A 42 -1.50 41.02 -0.99
C VAL A 42 -1.12 42.48 -1.16
N ASN A 43 -0.95 43.18 -0.05
CA ASN A 43 -0.59 44.60 -0.04
C ASN A 43 0.93 44.75 -0.07
N LYS A 44 1.48 45.56 -0.97
CA LYS A 44 2.91 45.83 -1.05
C LYS A 44 3.50 46.41 0.25
N TYR A 45 2.75 47.24 0.98
CA TYR A 45 3.20 47.90 2.21
C TYR A 45 3.16 46.97 3.43
N GLU A 46 2.28 45.97 3.41
CA GLU A 46 2.11 44.96 4.48
C GLU A 46 2.33 43.54 3.91
N PHE A 47 3.33 43.40 3.04
CA PHE A 47 3.48 42.24 2.17
C PHE A 47 3.53 40.92 2.94
N LYS A 48 4.34 40.86 4.01
CA LYS A 48 4.52 39.63 4.78
C LYS A 48 3.22 39.14 5.42
N GLU A 49 2.49 40.02 6.10
CA GLU A 49 1.29 39.65 6.84
C GLU A 49 0.13 39.32 5.90
N THR A 50 -0.10 40.19 4.91
CA THR A 50 -1.16 40.00 3.92
C THR A 50 -0.93 38.77 3.04
N LEU A 51 0.33 38.48 2.67
CA LEU A 51 0.67 37.24 1.96
C LEU A 51 0.40 35.99 2.80
N LEU A 52 0.82 35.98 4.08
CA LEU A 52 0.58 34.83 4.96
C LEU A 52 -0.93 34.60 5.18
N GLN A 53 -1.72 35.66 5.32
CA GLN A 53 -3.17 35.57 5.43
C GLN A 53 -3.80 35.06 4.13
N ALA A 54 -3.37 35.56 2.97
CA ALA A 54 -3.87 35.12 1.67
C ALA A 54 -3.51 33.65 1.38
N ILE A 55 -2.30 33.21 1.75
CA ILE A 55 -1.85 31.79 1.66
C ILE A 55 -2.74 30.89 2.53
N LYS A 56 -3.08 31.33 3.74
CA LYS A 56 -4.01 30.62 4.64
C LYS A 56 -5.40 30.51 4.04
N GLN A 57 -5.96 31.62 3.57
CA GLN A 57 -7.31 31.67 3.00
C GLN A 57 -7.42 30.84 1.71
N ALA A 58 -6.36 30.79 0.91
CA ALA A 58 -6.30 29.97 -0.29
C ALA A 58 -6.00 28.48 -0.02
N GLY A 59 -5.76 28.08 1.22
CA GLY A 59 -5.46 26.70 1.60
C GLY A 59 -4.08 26.17 1.20
N ILE A 60 -3.20 27.05 0.67
CA ILE A 60 -1.84 26.67 0.24
C ILE A 60 -0.99 26.23 1.44
N GLU A 61 -1.19 26.87 2.61
CA GLU A 61 -0.52 26.43 3.85
C GLU A 61 -0.88 24.98 4.19
N THR A 62 -2.16 24.61 4.11
CA THR A 62 -2.62 23.24 4.39
C THR A 62 -2.05 22.25 3.38
N GLN A 63 -1.96 22.61 2.10
CA GLN A 63 -1.32 21.77 1.08
C GLN A 63 0.15 21.52 1.42
N LEU A 64 0.91 22.56 1.80
CA LEU A 64 2.29 22.40 2.23
C LEU A 64 2.39 21.49 3.45
N ARG A 65 1.56 21.71 4.48
CA ARG A 65 1.51 20.86 5.69
C ARG A 65 1.24 19.40 5.35
N ASN A 66 0.35 19.12 4.40
CA ASN A 66 0.08 17.77 3.93
C ASN A 66 1.27 17.18 3.18
N THR A 67 1.95 17.95 2.31
CA THR A 67 3.19 17.52 1.64
C THR A 67 4.25 17.13 2.66
N VAL A 68 4.46 17.95 3.69
CA VAL A 68 5.40 17.64 4.78
C VAL A 68 4.95 16.37 5.51
N PHE A 69 3.67 16.24 5.84
CA PHE A 69 3.16 15.04 6.51
C PHE A 69 3.41 13.77 5.70
N HIS A 70 3.13 13.76 4.40
CA HIS A 70 3.38 12.60 3.54
C HIS A 70 4.87 12.32 3.37
N TRP A 71 5.69 13.37 3.23
CA TRP A 71 7.15 13.25 3.15
C TRP A 71 7.75 12.63 4.42
N VAL A 72 7.36 13.09 5.59
CA VAL A 72 7.83 12.52 6.88
C VAL A 72 7.47 11.04 6.95
N ARG A 73 6.29 10.64 6.47
CA ARG A 73 5.86 9.23 6.49
C ARG A 73 6.60 8.35 5.49
N SER A 74 7.01 8.88 4.33
CA SER A 74 7.83 8.12 3.39
C SER A 74 9.27 7.97 3.88
N HIS A 75 9.78 8.93 4.67
CA HIS A 75 11.17 8.97 5.15
C HIS A 75 11.40 8.36 6.53
N ASN A 76 10.41 8.41 7.44
CA ASN A 76 10.50 7.78 8.78
C ASN A 76 10.53 6.24 8.74
N ASN A 77 10.40 5.63 7.56
CA ASN A 77 10.61 4.20 7.38
C ASN A 77 12.11 3.82 7.36
N TYR A 78 13.03 4.78 7.45
CA TYR A 78 14.47 4.53 7.43
C TYR A 78 15.23 5.39 8.45
N ASP A 79 15.71 4.76 9.51
CA ASP A 79 16.87 5.26 10.24
C ASP A 79 18.10 5.15 9.33
N SER A 80 18.35 6.20 8.56
CA SER A 80 19.60 6.40 7.83
C SER A 80 20.73 6.69 8.83
N ILE A 81 21.20 5.66 9.51
CA ILE A 81 22.49 5.72 10.19
C ILE A 81 23.55 5.44 9.11
N ASN A 82 24.25 6.50 8.66
CA ASN A 82 25.46 6.47 7.81
C ASN A 82 25.34 6.60 6.27
N GLY A 83 24.27 7.19 5.72
CA GLY A 83 24.31 7.72 4.34
C GLY A 83 24.43 6.67 3.21
N SER A 84 24.36 5.37 3.52
CA SER A 84 24.10 4.31 2.56
C SER A 84 22.77 3.65 2.93
N SER A 85 21.76 3.82 2.06
CA SER A 85 20.45 3.22 2.24
C SER A 85 20.52 1.72 1.97
N ILE A 86 20.98 0.94 2.95
CA ILE A 86 20.84 -0.52 2.88
C ILE A 86 19.35 -0.84 3.05
N LYS A 87 18.68 -1.20 1.94
CA LYS A 87 17.23 -1.49 1.87
C LYS A 87 16.78 -2.50 2.94
N GLU A 88 17.56 -3.57 3.11
CA GLU A 88 17.40 -4.61 4.13
C GLU A 88 18.74 -4.81 4.87
N PRO A 89 18.85 -4.42 6.16
CA PRO A 89 20.11 -4.43 6.89
C PRO A 89 20.66 -5.84 7.16
N LEU A 90 19.80 -6.86 7.29
CA LEU A 90 20.20 -8.21 7.65
C LEU A 90 20.51 -9.06 6.41
N ALA A 91 21.78 -9.44 6.25
CA ALA A 91 22.25 -10.16 5.06
C ALA A 91 21.52 -11.50 4.81
N TYR A 92 21.15 -12.23 5.86
CA TYR A 92 20.43 -13.51 5.72
C TYR A 92 18.99 -13.31 5.22
N LEU A 93 18.30 -12.23 5.64
CA LEU A 93 16.98 -11.86 5.13
C LEU A 93 17.07 -11.38 3.69
N ARG A 94 18.08 -10.56 3.36
CA ARG A 94 18.34 -10.14 1.98
C ARG A 94 18.55 -11.34 1.05
N LYS A 95 19.29 -12.36 1.51
CA LYS A 95 19.48 -13.61 0.76
C LYS A 95 18.16 -14.37 0.59
N ALA A 96 17.34 -14.47 1.65
CA ALA A 96 16.05 -15.12 1.60
C ALA A 96 15.08 -14.40 0.62
N GLN A 97 15.05 -13.07 0.64
CA GLN A 97 14.27 -12.26 -0.31
C GLN A 97 14.70 -12.54 -1.76
N MET A 98 16.01 -12.51 -2.05
CA MET A 98 16.52 -12.81 -3.39
C MET A 98 16.19 -14.24 -3.84
N GLN A 99 16.16 -15.21 -2.93
CA GLN A 99 15.78 -16.59 -3.23
C GLN A 99 14.27 -16.69 -3.50
N TRP A 100 13.46 -15.97 -2.74
CA TRP A 100 12.02 -15.89 -2.93
C TRP A 100 11.65 -15.31 -4.29
N GLU A 101 12.26 -14.18 -4.67
CA GLU A 101 12.08 -13.56 -5.99
C GLU A 101 12.46 -14.51 -7.13
N LYS A 102 13.60 -15.21 -6.99
CA LYS A 102 14.03 -16.21 -7.97
C LYS A 102 13.03 -17.36 -8.09
N ARG A 103 12.38 -17.79 -7.00
CA ARG A 103 11.34 -18.82 -7.02
C ARG A 103 10.11 -18.34 -7.79
N ILE A 104 9.62 -17.13 -7.50
CA ILE A 104 8.48 -16.51 -8.20
C ILE A 104 8.78 -16.41 -9.70
N HIS A 105 9.95 -15.86 -10.06
CA HIS A 105 10.36 -15.70 -11.46
C HIS A 105 10.46 -17.04 -12.20
N LYS A 106 11.05 -18.06 -11.58
CA LYS A 106 11.12 -19.41 -12.16
C LYS A 106 9.73 -20.02 -12.36
N SER A 107 8.83 -19.86 -11.37
CA SER A 107 7.46 -20.36 -11.44
C SER A 107 6.68 -19.72 -12.59
N LEU A 108 6.77 -18.39 -12.74
CA LEU A 108 6.16 -17.65 -13.84
C LEU A 108 6.66 -18.13 -15.21
N ASN A 109 7.98 -18.21 -15.41
CA ASN A 109 8.53 -18.66 -16.69
C ASN A 109 8.22 -20.13 -16.99
N SER A 110 8.22 -20.99 -15.97
CA SER A 110 7.85 -22.40 -16.13
C SER A 110 6.41 -22.52 -16.62
N MET A 111 5.49 -21.73 -16.05
CA MET A 111 4.09 -21.71 -16.47
C MET A 111 3.94 -21.21 -17.90
N CYS A 112 4.62 -20.12 -18.28
CA CYS A 112 4.62 -19.63 -19.66
C CYS A 112 5.11 -20.69 -20.66
N ASN A 113 6.17 -21.43 -20.31
CA ASN A 113 6.73 -22.50 -21.15
C ASN A 113 5.79 -23.71 -21.25
N GLU A 114 5.12 -24.07 -20.15
CA GLU A 114 4.17 -25.20 -20.09
C GLU A 114 2.92 -24.94 -20.92
N ILE A 115 2.35 -23.73 -20.80
CA ILE A 115 1.13 -23.32 -21.52
C ILE A 115 1.46 -22.87 -22.97
N GLY A 116 2.72 -22.54 -23.26
CA GLY A 116 3.15 -22.08 -24.58
C GLY A 116 2.80 -20.62 -24.89
N VAL A 117 2.63 -19.78 -23.86
CA VAL A 117 2.24 -18.37 -24.00
C VAL A 117 3.41 -17.42 -23.68
N PRO A 118 3.56 -16.31 -24.40
CA PRO A 118 4.58 -15.30 -24.08
C PRO A 118 4.19 -14.49 -22.83
N LEU A 119 5.18 -13.88 -22.17
CA LEU A 119 4.93 -12.95 -21.07
C LEU A 119 4.12 -11.73 -21.50
N ALA A 120 4.37 -11.24 -22.72
CA ALA A 120 3.72 -10.08 -23.29
C ALA A 120 3.59 -10.22 -24.81
N ARG A 121 2.47 -9.75 -25.36
CA ARG A 121 2.28 -9.52 -26.80
C ARG A 121 1.37 -8.33 -27.04
N PHE A 122 1.41 -7.79 -28.26
CA PHE A 122 0.35 -6.91 -28.72
C PHE A 122 -0.95 -7.71 -28.89
N ARG A 123 -2.07 -7.11 -28.48
CA ARG A 123 -3.39 -7.66 -28.79
C ARG A 123 -3.72 -7.48 -30.26
N LEU A 124 -4.49 -8.42 -30.79
CA LEU A 124 -5.11 -8.29 -32.09
C LEU A 124 -6.19 -7.19 -32.02
N ALA A 125 -6.46 -6.53 -33.14
CA ALA A 125 -7.48 -5.48 -33.19
C ALA A 125 -8.84 -5.97 -32.69
N SER A 126 -9.26 -7.18 -33.08
CA SER A 126 -10.52 -7.78 -32.63
C SER A 126 -10.57 -8.06 -31.12
N GLU A 127 -9.45 -8.48 -30.51
CA GLU A 127 -9.36 -8.69 -29.06
C GLU A 127 -9.41 -7.36 -28.31
N LYS A 128 -8.80 -6.32 -28.90
CA LYS A 128 -8.85 -4.96 -28.34
C LYS A 128 -10.28 -4.43 -28.36
N ASP A 129 -10.94 -4.51 -29.51
CA ASP A 129 -12.30 -3.99 -29.70
C ASP A 129 -13.30 -4.71 -28.76
N ASP A 130 -13.22 -6.04 -28.66
CA ASP A 130 -14.07 -6.82 -27.74
C ASP A 130 -13.85 -6.46 -26.26
N LEU A 131 -12.58 -6.31 -25.85
CA LEU A 131 -12.26 -5.90 -24.48
C LEU A 131 -12.69 -4.46 -24.17
N GLU A 132 -12.58 -3.57 -25.16
CA GLU A 132 -13.01 -2.18 -25.02
C GLU A 132 -14.53 -2.07 -24.87
N GLU A 133 -15.29 -2.82 -25.67
CA GLU A 133 -16.75 -2.92 -25.59
C GLU A 133 -17.20 -3.45 -24.22
N LYS A 134 -16.52 -4.48 -23.70
CA LYS A 134 -16.84 -5.12 -22.42
C LYS A 134 -16.15 -4.48 -21.21
N TRP A 135 -15.48 -3.33 -21.35
CA TRP A 135 -14.66 -2.78 -20.27
C TRP A 135 -15.43 -2.54 -18.96
N THR A 136 -16.72 -2.22 -19.03
CA THR A 136 -17.58 -2.02 -17.85
C THR A 136 -18.16 -3.30 -17.28
N GLU A 137 -18.12 -4.40 -18.03
CA GLU A 137 -18.72 -5.70 -17.71
C GLU A 137 -17.70 -6.83 -18.00
N LEU A 138 -16.47 -6.65 -17.50
CA LEU A 138 -15.34 -7.55 -17.77
C LEU A 138 -15.55 -8.98 -17.25
N SER A 139 -16.48 -9.20 -16.33
CA SER A 139 -16.97 -10.52 -15.92
C SER A 139 -17.57 -11.33 -17.08
N THR A 140 -18.03 -10.65 -18.14
CA THR A 140 -18.53 -11.28 -19.37
C THR A 140 -17.45 -11.52 -20.43
N TYR A 141 -16.22 -11.09 -20.17
CA TYR A 141 -15.09 -11.26 -21.08
C TYR A 141 -14.59 -12.72 -21.03
N ASP A 142 -15.03 -13.51 -22.00
CA ASP A 142 -14.74 -14.94 -22.08
C ASP A 142 -13.26 -15.21 -22.37
N VAL A 143 -12.58 -15.78 -21.38
CA VAL A 143 -11.17 -16.19 -21.47
C VAL A 143 -11.04 -17.56 -20.84
N ASP A 144 -10.47 -18.51 -21.58
CA ASP A 144 -10.13 -19.81 -21.00
C ASP A 144 -8.98 -19.67 -20.00
N LEU A 145 -9.31 -19.82 -18.72
CA LEU A 145 -8.37 -19.76 -17.60
C LEU A 145 -8.11 -21.15 -16.98
N SER A 146 -8.48 -22.25 -17.65
CA SER A 146 -8.36 -23.62 -17.14
C SER A 146 -6.92 -24.03 -16.89
N GLN A 147 -5.99 -23.63 -17.76
CA GLN A 147 -4.57 -23.95 -17.69
C GLN A 147 -3.78 -23.00 -16.76
N TYR A 148 -4.39 -21.88 -16.37
CA TYR A 148 -3.75 -20.86 -15.54
C TYR A 148 -3.94 -21.17 -14.06
N ARG A 149 -2.84 -21.12 -13.31
CA ARG A 149 -2.80 -21.31 -11.86
C ARG A 149 -2.04 -20.15 -11.20
N PRO A 150 -2.28 -19.86 -9.92
CA PRO A 150 -1.48 -18.88 -9.20
C PRO A 150 0.02 -19.22 -9.24
N VAL A 151 0.88 -18.21 -9.36
CA VAL A 151 2.34 -18.37 -9.36
C VAL A 151 2.85 -18.84 -8.00
N TYR A 152 2.21 -18.33 -6.94
CA TYR A 152 2.36 -18.70 -5.55
C TYR A 152 1.11 -18.28 -4.75
N ALA A 153 0.96 -18.85 -3.55
CA ALA A 153 -0.08 -18.52 -2.58
C ALA A 153 0.52 -18.05 -1.25
N PRO A 154 -0.28 -17.44 -0.34
CA PRO A 154 0.21 -17.02 0.97
C PRO A 154 0.85 -18.15 1.78
N LYS A 155 0.36 -19.39 1.62
CA LYS A 155 0.95 -20.58 2.25
C LYS A 155 2.38 -20.86 1.78
N ASP A 156 2.65 -20.74 0.48
CA ASP A 156 4.02 -20.89 -0.06
C ASP A 156 4.97 -19.86 0.57
N PHE A 157 4.48 -18.64 0.80
CA PHE A 157 5.26 -17.59 1.39
C PHE A 157 5.49 -17.82 2.89
N LEU A 158 4.46 -18.28 3.63
CA LEU A 158 4.60 -18.69 5.03
C LEU A 158 5.66 -19.79 5.20
N GLU A 159 5.67 -20.80 4.32
CA GLU A 159 6.69 -21.85 4.31
C GLU A 159 8.09 -21.27 4.13
N VAL A 160 8.26 -20.29 3.23
CA VAL A 160 9.54 -19.58 3.07
C VAL A 160 9.95 -18.86 4.35
N LEU A 161 9.03 -18.16 5.00
CA LEU A 161 9.31 -17.45 6.26
C LEU A 161 9.71 -18.41 7.38
N LEU A 162 9.01 -19.54 7.51
CA LEU A 162 9.31 -20.58 8.50
C LEU A 162 10.65 -21.27 8.26
N CYS A 163 11.18 -21.28 7.05
CA CYS A 163 12.52 -21.80 6.73
C CYS A 163 13.66 -20.80 7.01
N ILE A 164 13.37 -19.54 7.31
CA ILE A 164 14.42 -18.55 7.59
C ILE A 164 15.10 -18.89 8.92
N ARG A 165 16.43 -18.94 8.93
CA ARG A 165 17.25 -19.21 10.11
C ARG A 165 18.24 -18.07 10.32
N SER A 166 18.29 -17.52 11.52
CA SER A 166 19.34 -16.55 11.88
C SER A 166 20.70 -17.25 11.95
N PRO A 167 21.79 -16.64 11.43
CA PRO A 167 23.15 -17.18 11.59
C PRO A 167 23.58 -17.35 13.06
N ASN A 168 22.96 -16.60 13.96
CA ASN A 168 23.24 -16.65 15.40
C ASN A 168 22.40 -17.70 16.14
N TYR A 169 21.47 -18.36 15.45
CA TYR A 169 20.62 -19.40 16.04
C TYR A 169 21.32 -20.75 15.99
N ARG A 170 21.32 -21.46 17.12
CA ARG A 170 21.82 -22.83 17.22
C ARG A 170 20.62 -23.74 17.49
N SER A 171 20.24 -24.52 16.49
CA SER A 171 19.13 -25.47 16.62
C SER A 171 19.46 -26.52 17.67
N MET A 172 18.52 -26.75 18.57
CA MET A 172 18.51 -27.84 19.53
C MET A 172 17.91 -29.09 18.87
N TYR A 173 18.42 -30.27 19.23
CA TYR A 173 17.88 -31.54 18.73
C TYR A 173 16.37 -31.65 19.07
N GLY A 174 15.54 -31.78 18.04
CA GLY A 174 14.08 -31.93 18.18
C GLY A 174 13.27 -30.62 18.06
N GLU A 175 13.91 -29.48 17.78
CA GLU A 175 13.18 -28.27 17.36
C GLU A 175 12.60 -28.46 15.96
N GLY A 176 11.28 -28.34 15.83
CA GLY A 176 10.57 -28.44 14.56
C GLY A 176 10.46 -27.09 13.87
N ASP A 177 10.26 -27.11 12.54
CA ASP A 177 10.08 -25.93 11.69
C ASP A 177 8.68 -25.29 11.82
N TRP A 178 8.09 -25.33 13.02
CA TRP A 178 6.69 -24.95 13.26
C TRP A 178 6.50 -23.48 13.70
N ASP A 179 7.53 -22.87 14.30
CA ASP A 179 7.47 -21.49 14.83
C ASP A 179 8.61 -20.60 14.30
N PHE A 180 8.67 -19.35 14.79
CA PHE A 180 9.66 -18.34 14.42
C PHE A 180 10.76 -18.15 15.47
N THR A 181 10.97 -19.11 16.39
CA THR A 181 11.95 -19.02 17.49
C THR A 181 13.38 -18.75 17.02
N GLN A 182 13.71 -19.20 15.81
CA GLN A 182 14.99 -19.03 15.13
C GLN A 182 15.31 -17.61 14.64
N ILE A 183 14.37 -16.66 14.77
CA ILE A 183 14.50 -15.29 14.27
C ILE A 183 14.48 -14.29 15.44
N PRO A 184 15.65 -13.79 15.89
CA PRO A 184 15.77 -12.90 17.04
C PRO A 184 15.55 -11.42 16.67
N LEU A 185 14.46 -11.11 15.95
CA LEU A 185 14.09 -9.72 15.65
C LEU A 185 13.34 -9.10 16.83
N ARG A 186 13.57 -7.82 17.15
CA ARG A 186 12.74 -7.13 18.16
C ARG A 186 11.37 -6.82 17.54
N VAL A 187 10.31 -7.12 18.28
CA VAL A 187 8.94 -6.68 17.96
C VAL A 187 8.36 -5.98 19.18
N LYS A 188 7.29 -5.20 18.98
CA LYS A 188 6.63 -4.45 20.05
C LYS A 188 6.06 -5.41 21.10
N THR A 189 6.25 -5.09 22.37
CA THR A 189 5.58 -5.75 23.51
C THR A 189 4.13 -5.28 23.64
N LEU A 190 3.31 -5.99 24.41
CA LEU A 190 1.94 -5.54 24.71
C LEU A 190 1.93 -4.14 25.35
N THR A 191 2.90 -3.81 26.20
CA THR A 191 3.04 -2.48 26.79
C THR A 191 3.28 -1.40 25.72
N GLU A 192 4.19 -1.66 24.78
CA GLU A 192 4.46 -0.73 23.68
C GLU A 192 3.27 -0.59 22.74
N LEU A 193 2.55 -1.68 22.47
CA LEU A 193 1.31 -1.64 21.69
C LEU A 193 0.22 -0.83 22.40
N ARG A 194 0.11 -0.94 23.73
CA ARG A 194 -0.84 -0.14 24.50
C ARG A 194 -0.53 1.35 24.46
N CYS A 195 0.76 1.71 24.46
CA CYS A 195 1.18 3.09 24.25
C CYS A 195 0.89 3.57 22.82
N LEU A 196 1.06 2.70 21.82
CA LEU A 196 0.80 3.03 20.41
C LEU A 196 -0.69 3.21 20.11
N TYR A 197 -1.54 2.35 20.69
CA TYR A 197 -2.99 2.36 20.54
C TYR A 197 -3.63 2.83 21.84
N VAL A 198 -3.34 4.08 22.21
CA VAL A 198 -3.73 4.63 23.53
C VAL A 198 -5.24 4.74 23.69
N GLU A 199 -5.96 5.07 22.62
CA GLU A 199 -7.42 5.21 22.62
C GLU A 199 -8.09 3.85 22.89
N LEU A 200 -7.61 2.79 22.23
CA LEU A 200 -8.07 1.41 22.49
C LEU A 200 -7.70 0.97 23.91
N SER A 201 -6.50 1.28 24.37
CA SER A 201 -5.99 0.86 25.69
C SER A 201 -6.70 1.53 26.85
N ARG A 202 -7.22 2.74 26.65
CA ARG A 202 -8.06 3.46 27.61
C ARG A 202 -9.52 3.04 27.58
N GLY A 203 -9.92 2.18 26.63
CA GLY A 203 -11.31 1.81 26.43
C GLY A 203 -12.17 2.98 25.94
N GLU A 204 -11.59 3.88 25.14
CA GLU A 204 -12.35 4.98 24.57
C GLU A 204 -13.47 4.46 23.65
N PRO A 205 -14.62 5.15 23.56
CA PRO A 205 -15.66 4.85 22.59
C PRO A 205 -15.13 4.83 21.14
N LEU A 206 -15.21 3.66 20.49
CA LEU A 206 -14.81 3.45 19.10
C LEU A 206 -16.02 3.18 18.21
N LEU A 207 -16.18 3.99 17.16
CA LEU A 207 -17.20 3.78 16.16
C LEU A 207 -16.89 2.51 15.33
N GLY A 208 -17.83 1.56 15.31
CA GLY A 208 -17.69 0.25 14.66
C GLY A 208 -17.79 -0.94 15.61
N VAL A 209 -17.61 -0.74 16.92
CA VAL A 209 -17.86 -1.77 17.95
C VAL A 209 -19.32 -1.72 18.43
N ASN A 210 -19.80 -0.53 18.80
CA ASN A 210 -21.21 -0.30 19.14
C ASN A 210 -21.66 1.08 18.59
N PRO A 211 -22.19 1.14 17.36
CA PRO A 211 -22.57 2.41 16.71
C PRO A 211 -23.65 3.20 17.46
N HIS A 212 -24.52 2.50 18.19
CA HIS A 212 -25.66 3.09 18.91
C HIS A 212 -25.31 3.50 20.34
N MET A 213 -24.04 3.44 20.72
CA MET A 213 -23.65 3.92 22.05
C MET A 213 -23.91 5.42 22.20
N PRO A 214 -24.33 5.89 23.41
CA PRO A 214 -24.56 7.30 23.66
C PRO A 214 -23.32 8.14 23.35
N SER A 215 -23.54 9.33 22.79
CA SER A 215 -22.46 10.31 22.61
C SER A 215 -21.96 10.79 23.97
N ALA A 216 -20.66 11.08 24.07
CA ALA A 216 -20.10 11.78 25.22
C ALA A 216 -20.47 13.28 25.22
N VAL A 217 -20.96 13.79 24.10
CA VAL A 217 -21.37 15.18 23.90
C VAL A 217 -22.90 15.22 23.89
N GLY A 218 -23.49 15.89 24.88
CA GLY A 218 -24.95 15.93 25.07
C GLY A 218 -25.77 16.53 23.92
N SER A 219 -25.12 17.14 22.92
CA SER A 219 -25.77 17.65 21.70
C SER A 219 -26.05 16.58 20.65
N HIS A 220 -25.57 15.35 20.82
CA HIS A 220 -25.74 14.27 19.85
C HIS A 220 -26.36 13.03 20.50
N PRO A 221 -27.31 12.35 19.82
CA PRO A 221 -27.99 11.19 20.38
C PRO A 221 -27.08 9.95 20.46
N THR A 222 -26.16 9.80 19.51
CA THR A 222 -25.27 8.63 19.41
C THR A 222 -23.85 9.06 19.05
N LEU A 223 -22.88 8.18 19.32
CA LEU A 223 -21.51 8.36 18.86
C LEU A 223 -21.45 8.52 17.33
N GLU A 224 -22.25 7.76 16.56
CA GLU A 224 -22.27 7.89 15.10
C GLU A 224 -22.70 9.29 14.63
N ALA A 225 -23.70 9.89 15.28
CA ALA A 225 -24.16 11.25 14.96
C ALA A 225 -23.09 12.30 15.28
N GLU A 226 -22.45 12.20 16.46
CA GLU A 226 -21.31 13.04 16.86
C GLU A 226 -20.17 12.95 15.84
N ARG A 227 -19.79 11.72 15.50
CA ARG A 227 -18.67 11.44 14.59
C ARG A 227 -18.97 11.87 13.16
N SER A 228 -20.22 11.81 12.71
CA SER A 228 -20.64 12.31 11.39
C SER A 228 -20.45 13.82 11.28
N VAL A 229 -20.94 14.58 12.25
CA VAL A 229 -20.81 16.05 12.25
C VAL A 229 -19.35 16.48 12.38
N LEU A 230 -18.58 15.82 13.26
CA LEU A 230 -17.14 16.10 13.39
C LEU A 230 -16.37 15.72 12.12
N GLY A 231 -16.71 14.60 11.49
CA GLY A 231 -16.05 14.12 10.28
C GLY A 231 -16.18 15.09 9.10
N GLU A 232 -17.33 15.75 8.93
CA GLU A 232 -17.48 16.78 7.89
C GLU A 232 -16.60 18.01 8.16
N LYS A 233 -16.42 18.42 9.43
CA LYS A 233 -15.47 19.49 9.77
C LYS A 233 -14.02 19.07 9.48
N VAL A 234 -13.67 17.81 9.75
CA VAL A 234 -12.35 17.24 9.45
C VAL A 234 -12.08 17.22 7.95
N LEU A 235 -13.08 16.84 7.14
CA LEU A 235 -12.99 16.89 5.67
C LEU A 235 -12.84 18.32 5.17
N ALA A 236 -13.64 19.25 5.68
CA ALA A 236 -13.54 20.67 5.31
C ALA A 236 -12.17 21.28 5.62
N SER A 237 -11.49 20.80 6.68
CA SER A 237 -10.14 21.26 7.02
C SER A 237 -9.08 20.89 5.98
N SER A 238 -9.33 19.84 5.17
CA SER A 238 -8.38 19.28 4.21
C SER A 238 -6.99 18.98 4.80
N HIS A 239 -6.89 18.77 6.12
CA HIS A 239 -5.63 18.58 6.83
C HIS A 239 -5.44 17.10 7.18
N ALA A 240 -4.43 16.44 6.58
CA ALA A 240 -4.24 15.00 6.70
C ALA A 240 -3.94 14.53 8.15
N PRO A 241 -3.06 15.20 8.93
CA PRO A 241 -2.90 14.92 10.36
C PRO A 241 -4.18 14.96 11.20
N VAL A 242 -5.06 15.93 10.96
CA VAL A 242 -6.34 16.04 11.68
C VAL A 242 -7.25 14.86 11.33
N ALA A 243 -7.29 14.48 10.05
CA ALA A 243 -8.00 13.29 9.60
C ALA A 243 -7.45 11.99 10.22
N GLN A 244 -6.13 11.85 10.31
CA GLN A 244 -5.50 10.71 10.98
C GLN A 244 -5.88 10.63 12.46
N GLU A 245 -5.83 11.76 13.18
CA GLU A 245 -6.22 11.81 14.59
C GLU A 245 -7.69 11.44 14.77
N PHE A 246 -8.55 11.96 13.89
CA PHE A 246 -9.96 11.59 13.86
C PHE A 246 -10.11 10.08 13.71
N LEU A 247 -9.45 9.42 12.76
CA LEU A 247 -9.65 7.99 12.48
C LEU A 247 -9.34 7.04 13.65
N LYS A 248 -8.56 7.45 14.64
CA LYS A 248 -8.23 6.60 15.80
C LYS A 248 -9.46 6.13 16.58
N ARG A 249 -10.57 6.88 16.52
CA ARG A 249 -11.86 6.54 17.15
C ARG A 249 -12.92 5.99 16.19
N GLY A 250 -12.51 5.56 14.99
CA GLY A 250 -13.39 4.99 13.96
C GLY A 250 -14.14 6.03 13.14
N CYS A 251 -14.63 5.68 11.94
CA CYS A 251 -15.20 6.63 10.98
C CYS A 251 -16.57 6.18 10.47
N PRO A 252 -17.56 7.08 10.35
CA PRO A 252 -18.84 6.79 9.72
C PRO A 252 -18.65 6.24 8.30
N ARG A 253 -19.49 5.29 7.90
CA ARG A 253 -19.36 4.62 6.59
C ARG A 253 -19.36 5.61 5.44
N SER A 254 -20.26 6.60 5.47
CA SER A 254 -20.43 7.63 4.44
C SER A 254 -19.21 8.53 4.24
N LEU A 255 -18.35 8.68 5.25
CA LEU A 255 -17.19 9.58 5.21
C LEU A 255 -15.87 8.84 4.99
N ARG A 256 -15.86 7.51 5.16
CA ARG A 256 -14.64 6.71 5.24
C ARG A 256 -13.74 6.84 4.01
N GLY A 257 -14.30 6.68 2.81
CA GLY A 257 -13.55 6.81 1.56
C GLY A 257 -12.90 8.20 1.42
N ARG A 258 -13.68 9.27 1.66
CA ARG A 258 -13.18 10.65 1.58
C ARG A 258 -12.07 10.93 2.60
N ILE A 259 -12.20 10.46 3.83
CA ILE A 259 -11.19 10.64 4.88
C ILE A 259 -9.92 9.83 4.58
N TRP A 260 -10.06 8.60 4.07
CA TRP A 260 -8.92 7.80 3.64
C TRP A 260 -8.16 8.48 2.51
N ALA A 261 -8.87 8.98 1.49
CA ALA A 261 -8.25 9.71 0.39
C ALA A 261 -7.47 10.95 0.88
N GLN A 262 -8.01 11.70 1.85
CA GLN A 262 -7.32 12.85 2.45
C GLN A 262 -6.03 12.46 3.19
N ILE A 263 -6.01 11.35 3.93
CA ILE A 263 -4.81 10.89 4.66
C ILE A 263 -3.77 10.28 3.73
N MET A 264 -4.23 9.66 2.64
CA MET A 264 -3.35 9.01 1.67
C MET A 264 -2.79 10.00 0.66
N GLY A 265 -3.44 11.16 0.48
CA GLY A 265 -3.11 12.11 -0.57
C GLY A 265 -3.61 11.64 -1.94
N SER A 266 -4.68 10.84 -1.97
CA SER A 266 -5.23 10.20 -3.18
C SER A 266 -6.54 10.82 -3.65
N CYS A 267 -6.82 12.07 -3.26
CA CYS A 267 -7.96 12.82 -3.77
C CYS A 267 -7.89 12.93 -5.30
N ILE A 268 -9.01 12.69 -5.97
CA ILE A 268 -9.05 12.65 -7.44
C ILE A 268 -9.06 14.07 -8.02
N HIS A 269 -8.28 14.22 -9.10
CA HIS A 269 -8.16 15.42 -9.90
C HIS A 269 -8.22 15.02 -11.39
N PRO A 270 -8.44 15.96 -12.33
CA PRO A 270 -8.51 15.64 -13.76
C PRO A 270 -7.28 14.87 -14.26
N GLU A 271 -6.08 15.24 -13.80
CA GLU A 271 -4.82 14.55 -14.14
C GLU A 271 -4.82 13.06 -13.76
N HIS A 272 -5.53 12.70 -12.68
CA HIS A 272 -5.64 11.32 -12.23
C HIS A 272 -6.58 10.49 -13.12
N VAL A 273 -7.65 11.10 -13.62
CA VAL A 273 -8.57 10.45 -14.56
C VAL A 273 -7.87 10.18 -15.90
N GLU A 274 -7.14 11.18 -16.41
CA GLU A 274 -6.32 11.03 -17.62
C GLU A 274 -5.25 9.95 -17.46
N TYR A 275 -4.58 9.91 -16.32
CA TYR A 275 -3.59 8.89 -16.02
C TYR A 275 -4.20 7.49 -15.99
N PHE A 276 -5.32 7.30 -15.30
CA PHE A 276 -6.01 6.01 -15.25
C PHE A 276 -6.48 5.56 -16.65
N ASN A 277 -6.99 6.49 -17.46
CA ASN A 277 -7.36 6.19 -18.84
C ASN A 277 -6.15 5.77 -19.68
N SER A 278 -4.98 6.39 -19.49
CA SER A 278 -3.75 5.96 -20.17
C SER A 278 -3.33 4.54 -19.76
N LEU A 279 -3.55 4.15 -18.50
CA LEU A 279 -3.32 2.78 -18.05
C LEU A 279 -4.34 1.82 -18.68
N LYS A 280 -5.61 2.21 -18.79
CA LYS A 280 -6.63 1.45 -19.52
C LYS A 280 -6.20 1.23 -20.97
N GLU A 281 -5.73 2.25 -21.68
CA GLU A 281 -5.23 2.09 -23.05
C GLU A 281 -4.07 1.09 -23.14
N GLN A 282 -3.15 1.11 -22.17
CA GLN A 282 -2.08 0.10 -22.10
C GLN A 282 -2.60 -1.30 -21.76
N VAL A 283 -3.67 -1.40 -20.96
CA VAL A 283 -4.37 -2.67 -20.80
C VAL A 283 -4.85 -3.06 -22.18
N LEU A 284 -5.73 -2.32 -22.85
CA LEU A 284 -6.31 -2.61 -24.17
C LEU A 284 -5.28 -3.04 -25.23
N GLN A 285 -4.13 -2.36 -25.29
CA GLN A 285 -3.11 -2.57 -26.31
C GLN A 285 -2.26 -3.85 -26.11
N TYR A 286 -2.00 -4.23 -24.86
CA TYR A 286 -1.02 -5.28 -24.53
C TYR A 286 -1.67 -6.42 -23.75
N ASP A 287 -1.55 -7.66 -24.26
CA ASP A 287 -1.91 -8.87 -23.53
C ASP A 287 -0.70 -9.33 -22.73
N LEU A 288 -0.79 -9.22 -21.41
CA LEU A 288 0.25 -9.71 -20.51
C LEU A 288 -0.18 -11.00 -19.84
N MET A 289 0.77 -11.88 -19.58
CA MET A 289 0.55 -13.10 -18.80
C MET A 289 -0.10 -12.80 -17.44
N VAL A 290 0.27 -11.69 -16.81
CA VAL A 290 -0.30 -11.28 -15.52
C VAL A 290 -1.78 -10.90 -15.60
N ASP A 291 -2.31 -10.55 -16.78
CA ASP A 291 -3.74 -10.27 -16.95
C ASP A 291 -4.53 -11.53 -16.64
N LYS A 292 -4.09 -12.68 -17.18
CA LYS A 292 -4.73 -13.98 -16.97
C LYS A 292 -4.62 -14.44 -15.51
N LEU A 293 -3.51 -14.12 -14.84
CA LEU A 293 -3.35 -14.38 -13.41
C LEU A 293 -4.32 -13.54 -12.56
N ILE A 294 -4.49 -12.25 -12.90
CA ILE A 294 -5.46 -11.37 -12.23
C ILE A 294 -6.89 -11.86 -12.49
N LEU A 295 -7.23 -12.17 -13.75
CA LEU A 295 -8.55 -12.67 -14.13
C LEU A 295 -8.89 -13.94 -13.32
N LYS A 296 -7.94 -14.88 -13.27
CA LYS A 296 -8.06 -16.12 -12.52
C LYS A 296 -8.16 -15.88 -11.02
N ASP A 297 -7.44 -14.92 -10.46
CA ASP A 297 -7.46 -14.63 -9.04
C ASP A 297 -8.82 -14.11 -8.57
N VAL A 298 -9.43 -13.18 -9.33
CA VAL A 298 -10.80 -12.70 -9.03
C VAL A 298 -11.80 -13.86 -9.10
N HIS A 299 -11.74 -14.70 -10.15
CA HIS A 299 -12.61 -15.88 -10.28
C HIS A 299 -12.48 -16.84 -9.10
N LEU A 300 -11.26 -17.05 -8.58
CA LEU A 300 -11.02 -17.97 -7.46
C LEU A 300 -11.37 -17.34 -6.10
N THR A 301 -11.51 -16.03 -6.03
CA THR A 301 -11.71 -15.29 -4.78
C THR A 301 -13.03 -14.54 -4.79
N ALA A 302 -13.07 -13.31 -5.28
CA ALA A 302 -14.24 -12.44 -5.24
C ALA A 302 -15.48 -13.08 -5.89
N SER A 303 -15.36 -13.73 -7.04
CA SER A 303 -16.52 -14.34 -7.73
C SER A 303 -17.15 -15.50 -6.97
N ASN A 304 -16.36 -16.20 -6.14
CA ASN A 304 -16.82 -17.32 -5.32
C ASN A 304 -17.14 -16.89 -3.87
N ASP A 305 -17.17 -15.59 -3.58
CA ASP A 305 -17.42 -15.04 -2.25
C ASP A 305 -18.75 -14.29 -2.20
N ASP A 306 -19.62 -14.71 -1.28
CA ASP A 306 -20.96 -14.13 -1.10
C ASP A 306 -20.94 -12.61 -0.78
N GLN A 307 -19.81 -12.08 -0.32
CA GLN A 307 -19.64 -10.66 0.01
C GLN A 307 -19.02 -9.85 -1.13
N TYR A 308 -18.34 -10.46 -2.09
CA TYR A 308 -17.54 -9.70 -3.07
C TYR A 308 -17.88 -9.97 -4.54
N PHE A 309 -18.72 -10.96 -4.85
CA PHE A 309 -19.10 -11.30 -6.24
C PHE A 309 -19.66 -10.11 -7.04
N VAL A 310 -20.30 -9.15 -6.38
CA VAL A 310 -20.85 -7.94 -7.05
C VAL A 310 -19.78 -6.96 -7.53
N PHE A 311 -18.51 -7.16 -7.18
CA PHE A 311 -17.42 -6.22 -7.48
C PHE A 311 -16.41 -6.73 -8.52
N GLU A 312 -16.69 -7.85 -9.18
CA GLU A 312 -15.78 -8.48 -10.14
C GLU A 312 -15.29 -7.51 -11.21
N ASP A 313 -16.20 -6.80 -11.88
CA ASP A 313 -15.86 -5.86 -12.95
C ASP A 313 -14.94 -4.73 -12.49
N VAL A 314 -15.24 -4.16 -11.32
CA VAL A 314 -14.44 -3.07 -10.74
C VAL A 314 -13.05 -3.58 -10.34
N LEU A 315 -12.97 -4.80 -9.79
CA LEU A 315 -11.70 -5.43 -9.46
C LEU A 315 -10.84 -5.66 -10.70
N TYR A 316 -11.43 -6.11 -11.81
CA TYR A 316 -10.69 -6.24 -13.08
C TYR A 316 -10.14 -4.91 -13.56
N GLN A 317 -10.96 -3.87 -13.62
CA GLN A 317 -10.53 -2.55 -14.06
C GLN A 317 -9.35 -2.04 -13.23
N VAL A 318 -9.46 -2.12 -11.90
CA VAL A 318 -8.45 -1.62 -10.97
C VAL A 318 -7.16 -2.43 -11.07
N MET A 319 -7.25 -3.75 -11.03
CA MET A 319 -6.08 -4.63 -10.92
C MET A 319 -5.32 -4.75 -12.24
N LEU A 320 -6.03 -4.76 -13.39
CA LEU A 320 -5.39 -4.71 -14.70
C LEU A 320 -4.63 -3.39 -14.89
N CYS A 321 -5.23 -2.24 -14.56
CA CYS A 321 -4.54 -0.95 -14.62
C CYS A 321 -3.36 -0.90 -13.63
N PHE A 322 -3.49 -1.46 -12.43
CA PHE A 322 -2.39 -1.54 -11.46
C PHE A 322 -1.17 -2.27 -12.02
N SER A 323 -1.37 -3.35 -12.77
CA SER A 323 -0.25 -4.09 -13.37
C SER A 323 0.54 -3.29 -14.42
N ARG A 324 -0.07 -2.23 -14.99
CA ARG A 324 0.54 -1.35 -16.00
C ARG A 324 1.23 -0.12 -15.41
N ASP A 325 0.96 0.21 -14.15
CA ASP A 325 1.41 1.47 -13.56
C ASP A 325 2.90 1.45 -13.17
N THR A 326 3.73 2.15 -13.94
CA THR A 326 5.18 2.27 -13.70
C THR A 326 5.52 3.14 -12.49
N GLU A 327 4.61 3.99 -12.00
CA GLU A 327 4.83 4.75 -10.75
C GLU A 327 4.96 3.80 -9.55
N VAL A 328 4.40 2.59 -9.65
CA VAL A 328 4.55 1.55 -8.63
C VAL A 328 6.02 1.17 -8.43
N LEU A 329 6.87 1.30 -9.46
CA LEU A 329 8.29 0.98 -9.37
C LEU A 329 9.05 1.83 -8.35
N SER A 330 8.52 3.02 -8.02
CA SER A 330 9.09 3.88 -6.98
C SER A 330 9.18 3.19 -5.60
N LEU A 331 8.36 2.16 -5.34
CA LEU A 331 8.43 1.38 -4.11
C LEU A 331 9.77 0.65 -3.96
N PHE A 332 10.39 0.25 -5.07
CA PHE A 332 11.66 -0.49 -5.03
C PHE A 332 12.83 0.38 -4.59
N ASN A 333 12.67 1.70 -4.49
CA ASN A 333 13.64 2.57 -3.84
C ASN A 333 13.81 2.23 -2.34
N HIS A 334 12.78 1.66 -1.73
CA HIS A 334 12.67 1.46 -0.28
C HIS A 334 12.00 0.12 0.11
N SER A 335 11.88 -0.82 -0.82
CA SER A 335 11.48 -2.21 -0.59
C SER A 335 12.72 -3.07 -0.39
N ALA A 336 12.60 -4.17 0.36
CA ALA A 336 13.67 -5.15 0.45
C ALA A 336 13.87 -5.91 -0.88
N GLY A 337 12.82 -5.93 -1.71
CA GLY A 337 12.82 -6.63 -2.98
C GLY A 337 13.26 -5.80 -4.19
N ASN A 338 13.24 -6.47 -5.35
CA ASN A 338 13.58 -5.92 -6.65
C ASN A 338 12.49 -6.27 -7.68
N PRO A 339 12.28 -5.41 -8.69
CA PRO A 339 11.32 -5.71 -9.73
C PRO A 339 11.73 -6.94 -10.52
N VAL A 340 10.75 -7.71 -10.97
CA VAL A 340 10.98 -8.80 -11.91
C VAL A 340 11.35 -8.23 -13.27
N HIS A 341 12.37 -8.81 -13.88
CA HIS A 341 12.84 -8.43 -15.21
C HIS A 341 12.53 -9.54 -16.21
N ALA A 342 12.14 -9.18 -17.43
CA ALA A 342 11.92 -10.09 -18.54
C ALA A 342 12.84 -9.74 -19.71
N VAL A 343 13.25 -10.76 -20.47
CA VAL A 343 14.06 -10.60 -21.69
C VAL A 343 13.13 -10.48 -22.89
N LEU A 344 13.41 -9.53 -23.78
CA LEU A 344 12.66 -9.38 -25.03
C LEU A 344 12.75 -10.66 -25.88
N LYS A 345 11.60 -11.06 -26.44
CA LYS A 345 11.50 -12.29 -27.25
C LYS A 345 12.51 -12.25 -28.41
N ASN A 346 13.21 -13.37 -28.63
CA ASN A 346 14.24 -13.54 -29.67
C ASN A 346 15.45 -12.60 -29.55
N LYS A 347 15.68 -12.00 -28.37
CA LYS A 347 16.87 -11.20 -28.09
C LYS A 347 17.75 -11.89 -27.03
N PRO A 348 19.08 -11.69 -27.08
CA PRO A 348 19.96 -12.19 -26.03
C PRO A 348 19.65 -11.49 -24.70
N ALA A 349 19.90 -12.18 -23.59
CA ALA A 349 19.72 -11.66 -22.23
C ALA A 349 20.81 -10.61 -21.87
N THR A 350 20.77 -9.47 -22.54
CA THR A 350 21.61 -8.30 -22.26
C THR A 350 20.79 -7.23 -21.53
N VAL A 351 21.48 -6.28 -20.89
CA VAL A 351 20.84 -5.17 -20.15
C VAL A 351 19.88 -4.39 -21.06
N GLU A 352 20.28 -4.11 -22.31
CA GLU A 352 19.47 -3.39 -23.30
C GLU A 352 18.19 -4.13 -23.72
N ASN A 353 18.19 -5.47 -23.62
CA ASN A 353 17.07 -6.32 -24.00
C ASN A 353 16.26 -6.81 -22.79
N THR A 354 16.48 -6.21 -21.63
CA THR A 354 15.84 -6.59 -20.37
C THR A 354 14.94 -5.45 -19.91
N VAL A 355 13.66 -5.74 -19.70
CA VAL A 355 12.64 -4.78 -19.26
C VAL A 355 12.01 -5.24 -17.95
N VAL A 356 11.45 -4.33 -17.18
CA VAL A 356 10.68 -4.69 -15.98
C VAL A 356 9.35 -5.32 -16.41
N PHE A 357 8.96 -6.42 -15.77
CA PHE A 357 7.74 -7.15 -16.06
C PHE A 357 7.02 -7.62 -14.78
N PRO A 358 5.70 -7.41 -14.67
CA PRO A 358 4.88 -6.50 -15.50
C PRO A 358 5.37 -5.06 -15.34
N PRO A 359 4.82 -4.07 -16.06
CA PRO A 359 5.27 -2.68 -15.93
C PRO A 359 5.28 -2.14 -14.50
N SER A 360 4.38 -2.62 -13.63
CA SER A 360 4.38 -2.28 -12.19
C SER A 360 5.45 -2.97 -11.35
N GLY A 361 6.10 -4.00 -11.90
CA GLY A 361 7.11 -4.84 -11.23
C GLY A 361 6.55 -5.86 -10.24
N ILE A 362 5.22 -5.96 -10.09
CA ILE A 362 4.56 -6.84 -9.12
C ILE A 362 3.91 -8.04 -9.78
N ILE A 363 4.32 -9.24 -9.37
CA ILE A 363 3.67 -10.50 -9.78
C ILE A 363 2.51 -10.80 -8.82
N PRO A 364 1.27 -10.92 -9.32
CA PRO A 364 0.12 -11.22 -8.49
C PRO A 364 0.21 -12.65 -7.94
N PHE A 365 -0.22 -12.82 -6.69
CA PHE A 365 -0.35 -14.10 -6.00
C PHE A 365 -1.82 -14.44 -5.78
N HIS A 366 -2.09 -15.66 -5.30
CA HIS A 366 -3.45 -16.04 -4.95
C HIS A 366 -4.01 -15.21 -3.78
N GLY A 367 -5.09 -14.47 -4.00
CA GLY A 367 -5.67 -13.53 -3.05
C GLY A 367 -5.12 -12.11 -3.16
N PHE A 368 -4.32 -11.79 -4.18
CA PHE A 368 -3.78 -10.45 -4.37
C PHE A 368 -4.89 -9.41 -4.59
N THR A 369 -5.91 -9.79 -5.37
CA THR A 369 -7.09 -8.94 -5.65
C THR A 369 -7.90 -8.62 -4.39
N MET A 370 -7.81 -9.47 -3.35
CA MET A 370 -8.48 -9.24 -2.07
C MET A 370 -7.91 -8.08 -1.27
N TYR A 371 -6.77 -7.51 -1.65
CA TYR A 371 -6.33 -6.21 -1.13
C TYR A 371 -7.21 -5.06 -1.61
N ALA A 372 -7.80 -5.16 -2.81
CA ALA A 372 -8.68 -4.15 -3.39
C ALA A 372 -10.16 -4.37 -3.05
N ALA A 373 -10.60 -5.61 -2.83
CA ALA A 373 -12.01 -5.96 -2.63
C ALA A 373 -12.72 -5.13 -1.54
N PRO A 374 -12.15 -4.90 -0.35
CA PRO A 374 -12.80 -4.07 0.67
C PRO A 374 -13.02 -2.61 0.25
N PHE A 375 -12.25 -2.11 -0.70
CA PHE A 375 -12.35 -0.72 -1.17
C PHE A 375 -13.57 -0.53 -2.07
N CYS A 376 -14.08 -1.59 -2.69
CA CYS A 376 -15.29 -1.54 -3.52
C CYS A 376 -16.52 -1.12 -2.70
N TYR A 377 -16.53 -1.40 -1.39
CA TYR A 377 -17.58 -0.91 -0.48
C TYR A 377 -17.48 0.59 -0.14
N LEU A 378 -16.37 1.24 -0.47
CA LEU A 378 -16.07 2.63 -0.14
C LEU A 378 -16.04 3.55 -1.36
N TYR A 379 -15.87 3.00 -2.55
CA TYR A 379 -15.70 3.76 -3.79
C TYR A 379 -16.50 3.11 -4.91
N ASP A 380 -17.50 3.85 -5.42
CA ASP A 380 -18.26 3.44 -6.61
C ASP A 380 -17.49 3.71 -7.91
N ASN A 381 -16.51 4.62 -7.86
CA ASN A 381 -15.70 5.02 -9.01
C ASN A 381 -14.36 4.26 -9.02
N PRO A 382 -14.04 3.51 -10.10
CA PRO A 382 -12.80 2.73 -10.20
C PRO A 382 -11.54 3.60 -10.16
N VAL A 383 -11.58 4.85 -10.63
CA VAL A 383 -10.46 5.79 -10.55
C VAL A 383 -10.16 6.18 -9.10
N ALA A 384 -11.20 6.51 -8.32
CA ALA A 384 -11.05 6.84 -6.90
C ALA A 384 -10.53 5.66 -6.09
N LEU A 385 -11.07 4.48 -6.37
CA LEU A 385 -10.63 3.22 -5.80
C LEU A 385 -9.16 2.98 -6.13
N TYR A 386 -8.79 3.03 -7.41
CA TYR A 386 -7.46 2.78 -7.92
C TYR A 386 -6.39 3.62 -7.24
N HIS A 387 -6.55 4.96 -7.22
CA HIS A 387 -5.54 5.84 -6.65
C HIS A 387 -5.39 5.66 -5.13
N THR A 388 -6.49 5.36 -4.44
CA THR A 388 -6.45 5.09 -3.00
C THR A 388 -5.81 3.73 -2.71
N PHE A 389 -6.20 2.68 -3.44
CA PHE A 389 -5.59 1.35 -3.38
C PHE A 389 -4.07 1.44 -3.63
N ARG A 390 -3.66 2.08 -4.72
CA ARG A 390 -2.25 2.30 -5.05
C ARG A 390 -1.51 2.99 -3.90
N ALA A 391 -2.09 4.03 -3.31
CA ALA A 391 -1.46 4.73 -2.18
C ALA A 391 -1.29 3.84 -0.94
N PHE A 392 -2.28 2.98 -0.63
CA PHE A 392 -2.18 2.01 0.46
C PHE A 392 -1.11 0.95 0.17
N TYR A 393 -1.12 0.43 -1.06
CA TYR A 393 -0.17 -0.58 -1.50
C TYR A 393 1.27 -0.08 -1.37
N LEU A 394 1.58 1.09 -1.93
CA LEU A 394 2.92 1.69 -1.92
C LEU A 394 3.41 2.07 -0.52
N ARG A 395 2.50 2.28 0.45
CA ARG A 395 2.86 2.71 1.80
C ARG A 395 2.95 1.55 2.79
N TYR A 396 2.11 0.54 2.63
CA TYR A 396 1.92 -0.51 3.63
C TYR A 396 1.99 -1.91 3.05
N TRP A 397 1.18 -2.21 2.04
CA TRP A 397 0.91 -3.61 1.69
C TRP A 397 1.98 -4.28 0.85
N PHE A 398 2.84 -3.53 0.16
CA PHE A 398 4.01 -4.12 -0.52
C PHE A 398 4.88 -4.93 0.46
N ARG A 399 4.86 -4.58 1.75
CA ARG A 399 5.64 -5.23 2.81
C ARG A 399 5.07 -6.59 3.24
N LEU A 400 3.85 -6.92 2.81
CA LEU A 400 3.15 -8.13 3.25
C LEU A 400 3.52 -9.36 2.42
N HIS A 401 4.28 -9.19 1.35
CA HIS A 401 4.74 -10.27 0.46
C HIS A 401 6.22 -10.12 0.08
N GLU A 402 6.99 -9.42 0.91
CA GLU A 402 8.45 -9.38 0.87
C GLU A 402 9.03 -9.92 2.18
N VAL A 403 10.21 -10.54 2.11
CA VAL A 403 11.01 -10.92 3.26
C VAL A 403 11.82 -9.72 3.71
N SER A 404 11.43 -9.10 4.83
CA SER A 404 12.15 -7.96 5.40
C SER A 404 12.11 -7.96 6.93
N SER A 405 13.08 -7.26 7.54
CA SER A 405 13.13 -6.98 8.98
C SER A 405 12.29 -5.77 9.39
N HIS A 406 11.56 -5.16 8.44
CA HIS A 406 10.75 -3.99 8.72
C HIS A 406 9.62 -4.34 9.71
N GLU A 407 9.37 -3.47 10.69
CA GLU A 407 8.39 -3.75 11.76
C GLU A 407 6.95 -3.93 11.29
N GLN A 408 6.62 -3.42 10.10
CA GLN A 408 5.33 -3.57 9.42
C GLN A 408 5.35 -4.64 8.31
N GLY A 409 6.45 -5.37 8.13
CA GLY A 409 6.54 -6.48 7.19
C GLY A 409 5.92 -7.76 7.75
N LEU A 410 5.49 -8.67 6.87
CA LEU A 410 4.76 -9.88 7.29
C LEU A 410 5.52 -10.69 8.33
N LEU A 411 6.83 -10.88 8.15
CA LEU A 411 7.68 -11.64 9.08
C LEU A 411 7.62 -11.06 10.51
N CYS A 412 7.75 -9.75 10.65
CA CYS A 412 7.69 -9.08 11.94
C CYS A 412 6.28 -9.10 12.56
N LEU A 413 5.23 -9.08 11.72
CA LEU A 413 3.85 -9.22 12.17
C LEU A 413 3.56 -10.64 12.69
N CYS A 414 4.04 -11.69 12.00
CA CYS A 414 3.94 -13.08 12.48
C CYS A 414 4.69 -13.25 13.81
N LEU A 415 5.93 -12.74 13.90
CA LEU A 415 6.70 -12.73 15.14
C LEU A 415 6.01 -11.98 16.29
N LEU A 416 5.35 -10.87 15.98
CA LEU A 416 4.59 -10.10 16.96
C LEU A 416 3.41 -10.91 17.48
N PHE A 417 2.62 -11.50 16.56
CA PHE A 417 1.49 -12.35 16.91
C PHE A 417 1.93 -13.54 17.76
N GLU A 418 2.94 -14.28 17.31
CA GLU A 418 3.51 -15.43 18.02
C GLU A 418 3.93 -15.07 19.44
N ARG A 419 4.69 -13.99 19.63
CA ARG A 419 5.20 -13.60 20.96
C ARG A 419 4.10 -13.12 21.89
N LEU A 420 3.08 -12.45 21.37
CA LEU A 420 1.91 -12.09 22.16
C LEU A 420 1.15 -13.34 22.59
N LEU A 421 0.93 -14.28 21.68
CA LEU A 421 0.25 -15.55 21.94
C LEU A 421 1.00 -16.38 22.99
N GLN A 422 2.31 -16.59 22.80
CA GLN A 422 3.18 -17.31 23.76
C GLN A 422 3.15 -16.69 25.16
N ARG A 423 3.18 -15.35 25.25
CA ARG A 423 3.31 -14.65 26.54
C ARG A 423 1.99 -14.48 27.27
N HIS A 424 0.91 -14.22 26.54
CA HIS A 424 -0.38 -13.82 27.13
C HIS A 424 -1.44 -14.92 27.08
N GLU A 425 -1.33 -15.87 26.14
CA GLU A 425 -2.27 -16.98 25.96
C GLU A 425 -1.52 -18.34 25.81
N PRO A 426 -0.66 -18.72 26.79
CA PRO A 426 0.21 -19.88 26.66
C PRO A 426 -0.55 -21.21 26.50
N GLN A 427 -1.75 -21.33 27.06
CA GLN A 427 -2.58 -22.53 26.91
C GLN A 427 -3.01 -22.72 25.46
N LEU A 428 -3.44 -21.64 24.79
CA LEU A 428 -3.82 -21.66 23.39
C LEU A 428 -2.61 -21.95 22.50
N TRP A 429 -1.46 -21.36 22.81
CA TRP A 429 -0.18 -21.66 22.15
C TRP A 429 0.16 -23.15 22.19
N PHE A 430 0.14 -23.77 23.38
CA PHE A 430 0.42 -25.20 23.51
C PHE A 430 -0.62 -26.06 22.81
N HIS A 431 -1.89 -25.64 22.80
CA HIS A 431 -2.93 -26.33 22.05
C HIS A 431 -2.63 -26.32 20.55
N PHE A 432 -2.40 -25.15 19.94
CA PHE A 432 -2.05 -25.03 18.52
C PHE A 432 -0.81 -25.83 18.15
N LYS A 433 0.22 -25.81 19.02
CA LYS A 433 1.42 -26.64 18.85
C LYS A 433 1.09 -28.13 18.84
N HIS A 434 0.23 -28.59 19.74
CA HIS A 434 -0.16 -30.00 19.83
C HIS A 434 -0.93 -30.48 18.59
N ILE A 435 -1.76 -29.62 18.00
CA ILE A 435 -2.53 -29.93 16.78
C ILE A 435 -1.86 -29.43 15.49
N ASN A 436 -0.60 -29.00 15.56
CA ASN A 436 0.23 -28.57 14.43
C ASN A 436 -0.39 -27.42 13.59
N ILE A 437 -1.07 -26.47 14.23
CA ILE A 437 -1.52 -25.23 13.60
C ILE A 437 -0.42 -24.18 13.76
N GLN A 438 0.18 -23.72 12.66
CA GLN A 438 1.23 -22.70 12.69
C GLN A 438 0.67 -21.34 13.16
N PRO A 439 1.45 -20.57 13.94
CA PRO A 439 1.03 -19.26 14.44
C PRO A 439 0.95 -18.18 13.37
#